data_AF-A0A9E0SWP7-F1
#
_entry.id   AF-A0A9E0SWP7-F1
#
_cell.length_a   1.000
_cell.length_b   1.000
_cell.length_c   1.000
_cell.angle_alpha   90.00
_cell.angle_beta   90.00
_cell.angle_gamma   90.00
#
_symmetry.space_group_name_H-M   'P 1'
#
loop_
_entity.id
_entity.type
_entity.pdbx_description
1 polymer ?
#
loop_
_entity_poly.entity_id
_entity_poly.type
_entity_poly.pdbx_seq_one_letter_code
_entity_poly.pdbx_strand_id
1 'polypeptide(L)'
;MSLMAIAGLERDRTWLLAQQNTLEIAKQVPAQRWLQLRYEDVVTAPEAAMRGVCSFIGIPYEAAMINPYDDRDRMTDGVASASKMSGDLKFHLHNAINPASAGRWKEFYSEDVLGTQTRELAGTLGYRPAPRGRCSRGTGRLQRGKYRQCPSEITSAWPSTTLIAVWSSIA
;
A
#
# COMPACT_ATOMS: atom_id res chain seq x y z
N MET A 1 25.50 9.81 4.78
CA MET A 1 24.04 9.53 4.87
C MET A 1 23.87 8.02 4.94
N SER A 2 23.12 7.48 5.90
CA SER A 2 22.97 6.02 6.07
C SER A 2 22.13 5.43 4.93
N LEU A 3 22.47 4.22 4.46
CA LEU A 3 21.81 3.51 3.34
C LEU A 3 20.28 3.42 3.52
N MET A 4 19.82 3.33 4.78
CA MET A 4 18.40 3.30 5.13
C MET A 4 17.66 4.62 4.84
N ALA A 5 18.32 5.76 4.97
CA ALA A 5 17.72 7.06 4.65
C ALA A 5 17.52 7.21 3.13
N ILE A 6 18.43 6.68 2.32
CA ILE A 6 18.35 6.69 0.86
C ILE A 6 17.18 5.80 0.39
N ALA A 7 17.05 4.60 0.95
CA ALA A 7 15.93 3.70 0.64
C ALA A 7 14.56 4.26 1.11
N GLY A 8 14.52 5.02 2.21
CA GLY A 8 13.31 5.74 2.64
C GLY A 8 12.88 6.82 1.64
N LEU A 9 13.84 7.62 1.15
CA LEU A 9 13.61 8.69 0.19
C LEU A 9 13.16 8.19 -1.19
N GLU A 10 13.73 7.07 -1.67
CA GLU A 10 13.33 6.50 -2.96
C GLU A 10 11.86 6.06 -2.93
N ARG A 11 11.44 5.42 -1.84
CA ARG A 11 10.06 4.93 -1.70
C ARG A 11 9.04 6.06 -1.55
N ASP A 12 9.40 7.12 -0.82
CA ASP A 12 8.61 8.34 -0.74
C ASP A 12 8.35 8.93 -2.14
N ARG A 13 9.41 9.04 -2.96
CA ARG A 13 9.32 9.58 -4.31
C ARG A 13 8.53 8.67 -5.26
N THR A 14 8.75 7.35 -5.23
CA THR A 14 8.00 6.41 -6.08
C THR A 14 6.50 6.48 -5.78
N TRP A 15 6.13 6.49 -4.49
CA TRP A 15 4.73 6.60 -4.09
C TRP A 15 4.13 7.94 -4.53
N LEU A 16 4.82 9.06 -4.26
CA LEU A 16 4.36 10.40 -4.62
C LEU A 16 4.08 10.53 -6.13
N LEU A 17 5.03 10.10 -6.96
CA LEU A 17 4.88 10.18 -8.42
C LEU A 17 3.75 9.27 -8.93
N ALA A 18 3.64 8.05 -8.42
CA ALA A 18 2.57 7.13 -8.80
C ALA A 18 1.19 7.68 -8.46
N GLN A 19 1.00 8.23 -7.26
CA GLN A 19 -0.27 8.81 -6.82
C GLN A 19 -0.59 10.09 -7.59
N GLN A 20 0.39 10.96 -7.83
CA GLN A 20 0.16 12.17 -8.62
C GLN A 20 -0.30 11.83 -10.04
N ASN A 21 0.40 10.91 -10.73
CA ASN A 21 0.05 10.50 -12.09
C ASN A 21 -1.36 9.88 -12.14
N THR A 22 -1.66 9.02 -11.17
CA THR A 22 -2.98 8.39 -11.00
C THR A 22 -4.08 9.44 -10.89
N LEU A 23 -3.90 10.46 -10.05
CA LEU A 23 -4.88 11.52 -9.85
C LEU A 23 -5.00 12.45 -11.06
N GLU A 24 -3.91 12.73 -11.78
CA GLU A 24 -3.98 13.50 -13.03
C GLU A 24 -4.76 12.76 -14.13
N ILE A 25 -4.64 11.43 -14.20
CA ILE A 25 -5.45 10.61 -15.09
C ILE A 25 -6.90 10.61 -14.62
N ALA A 26 -7.14 10.46 -13.32
CA ALA A 26 -8.49 10.44 -12.75
C ALA A 26 -9.32 11.68 -13.10
N LYS A 27 -8.69 12.86 -13.17
CA LYS A 27 -9.36 14.11 -13.59
C LYS A 27 -9.93 14.06 -15.02
N GLN A 28 -9.39 13.19 -15.87
CA GLN A 28 -9.80 13.03 -17.27
C GLN A 28 -10.80 11.89 -17.45
N VAL A 29 -11.06 11.10 -16.40
CA VAL A 29 -11.97 9.95 -16.43
C VAL A 29 -13.31 10.34 -15.79
N PRO A 30 -14.46 10.05 -16.43
CA PRO A 30 -15.77 10.24 -15.80
C PRO A 30 -15.86 9.50 -14.46
N ALA A 31 -16.46 10.13 -13.45
CA ALA A 31 -16.54 9.57 -12.10
C ALA A 31 -17.17 8.16 -12.05
N GLN A 32 -18.09 7.85 -12.98
CA GLN A 32 -18.73 6.53 -13.09
C GLN A 32 -17.77 5.42 -13.55
N ARG A 33 -16.56 5.78 -14.01
CA ARG A 33 -15.50 4.85 -14.45
C ARG A 33 -14.25 4.92 -13.57
N TRP A 34 -14.34 5.61 -12.43
CA TRP A 34 -13.26 5.73 -11.47
C TRP A 34 -13.74 5.41 -10.05
N LEU A 35 -13.15 4.38 -9.44
CA LEU A 35 -13.39 4.04 -8.03
C LEU A 35 -12.08 4.15 -7.26
N GLN A 36 -12.08 4.96 -6.21
CA GLN A 36 -10.99 4.98 -5.23
C GLN A 36 -11.27 3.96 -4.13
N LEU A 37 -10.35 3.02 -3.93
CA LEU A 37 -10.42 2.00 -2.90
C LEU A 37 -9.15 2.04 -2.04
N ARG A 38 -9.32 2.08 -0.71
CA ARG A 38 -8.19 2.11 0.23
C ARG A 38 -7.83 0.70 0.64
N TYR A 39 -6.53 0.42 0.65
CA TYR A 39 -6.01 -0.87 1.08
C TYR A 39 -6.48 -1.23 2.50
N GLU A 40 -6.48 -0.25 3.41
CA GLU A 40 -6.90 -0.46 4.79
C GLU A 40 -8.35 -0.90 4.89
N ASP A 41 -9.24 -0.33 4.08
CA ASP A 41 -10.66 -0.71 4.07
C ASP A 41 -10.83 -2.13 3.52
N VAL A 42 -10.05 -2.52 2.52
CA VAL A 42 -10.07 -3.89 1.95
C VAL A 42 -9.64 -4.93 2.97
N VAL A 43 -8.62 -4.66 3.78
CA VAL A 43 -8.11 -5.65 4.74
C VAL A 43 -8.81 -5.62 6.10
N THR A 44 -9.41 -4.49 6.48
CA THR A 44 -10.11 -4.36 7.77
C THR A 44 -11.61 -4.57 7.67
N ALA A 45 -12.22 -4.26 6.52
CA ALA A 45 -13.63 -4.44 6.25
C ALA A 45 -13.87 -5.05 4.84
N PRO A 46 -13.33 -6.25 4.56
CA PRO A 46 -13.30 -6.83 3.21
C PRO A 46 -14.69 -6.99 2.58
N GLU A 47 -15.70 -7.43 3.34
CA GLU A 47 -17.06 -7.57 2.81
C GLU A 47 -17.66 -6.23 2.38
N ALA A 48 -17.56 -5.20 3.22
CA ALA A 48 -18.07 -3.87 2.91
C ALA A 48 -17.36 -3.28 1.68
N ALA A 49 -16.03 -3.41 1.62
CA ALA A 49 -15.22 -2.98 0.50
C ALA A 49 -15.64 -3.70 -0.80
N MET A 50 -15.74 -5.03 -0.79
CA MET A 50 -16.10 -5.81 -1.98
C MET A 50 -17.55 -5.57 -2.43
N ARG A 51 -18.50 -5.37 -1.50
CA ARG A 51 -19.86 -4.94 -1.85
C ARG A 51 -19.88 -3.58 -2.54
N GLY A 52 -19.07 -2.64 -2.07
CA GLY A 52 -18.89 -1.32 -2.72
C GLY A 52 -18.35 -1.45 -4.13
N VAL A 53 -17.32 -2.28 -4.32
CA VAL A 53 -16.77 -2.58 -5.66
C VAL A 53 -17.82 -3.22 -6.57
N CYS A 54 -18.53 -4.25 -6.09
CA CYS A 54 -19.57 -4.95 -6.83
C CYS A 54 -20.69 -3.99 -7.28
N SER A 55 -21.15 -3.13 -6.37
CA SER A 55 -22.16 -2.12 -6.68
C SER A 55 -21.67 -1.11 -7.72
N PHE A 56 -20.39 -0.76 -7.70
CA PHE A 56 -19.79 0.18 -8.66
C PHE A 56 -19.69 -0.43 -10.06
N ILE A 57 -19.26 -1.69 -10.17
CA ILE A 57 -19.10 -2.37 -11.48
C ILE A 57 -20.39 -3.02 -11.99
N GLY A 58 -21.44 -3.13 -11.15
CA GLY A 58 -22.75 -3.65 -11.54
C GLY A 58 -22.87 -5.18 -11.50
N ILE A 59 -22.15 -5.87 -10.61
CA ILE A 59 -22.25 -7.33 -10.43
C ILE A 59 -22.79 -7.69 -9.03
N PRO A 60 -23.39 -8.88 -8.84
CA PRO A 60 -23.73 -9.37 -7.50
C PRO A 60 -22.48 -9.66 -6.67
N TYR A 61 -22.60 -9.45 -5.36
CA TYR A 61 -21.56 -9.86 -4.40
C TYR A 61 -21.59 -11.37 -4.18
N GLU A 62 -20.41 -11.99 -4.15
CA GLU A 62 -20.22 -13.40 -3.79
C GLU A 62 -19.27 -13.53 -2.60
N ALA A 63 -19.62 -14.40 -1.63
CA ALA A 63 -18.81 -14.60 -0.43
C ALA A 63 -17.38 -15.09 -0.75
N ALA A 64 -17.18 -15.79 -1.87
CA ALA A 64 -15.87 -16.23 -2.33
C ALA A 64 -14.89 -15.07 -2.61
N MET A 65 -15.38 -13.85 -2.86
CA MET A 65 -14.54 -12.67 -3.15
C MET A 65 -13.64 -12.27 -1.97
N ILE A 66 -14.03 -12.58 -0.73
CA ILE A 66 -13.26 -12.26 0.48
C ILE A 66 -12.40 -13.43 0.99
N ASN A 67 -12.40 -14.56 0.27
CA ASN A 67 -11.63 -15.76 0.62
C ASN A 67 -10.56 -16.06 -0.45
N PRO A 68 -9.56 -15.19 -0.66
CA PRO A 68 -8.60 -15.31 -1.77
C PRO A 68 -7.66 -16.52 -1.71
N TYR A 69 -7.65 -17.27 -0.61
CA TYR A 69 -6.74 -18.40 -0.38
C TYR A 69 -7.42 -19.78 -0.39
N ASP A 70 -8.76 -19.83 -0.47
CA ASP A 70 -9.50 -21.09 -0.34
C ASP A 70 -9.48 -21.96 -1.61
N ASP A 71 -9.27 -21.35 -2.78
CA ASP A 71 -9.42 -22.02 -4.07
C ASP A 71 -8.14 -21.94 -4.91
N ARG A 72 -7.77 -23.05 -5.56
CA ARG A 72 -6.58 -23.18 -6.42
C ARG A 72 -6.80 -22.64 -7.83
N ASP A 73 -8.04 -22.50 -8.28
CA ASP A 73 -8.38 -22.01 -9.61
C ASP A 73 -8.45 -20.47 -9.70
N ARG A 74 -7.62 -19.77 -8.92
CA ARG A 74 -7.51 -18.30 -8.94
C ARG A 74 -6.35 -17.78 -9.81
N MET A 75 -5.75 -18.66 -10.61
CA MET A 75 -4.56 -18.36 -11.42
C MET A 75 -3.41 -17.75 -10.59
N THR A 76 -3.37 -18.05 -9.29
CA THR A 76 -2.30 -17.64 -8.38
C THR A 76 -1.10 -18.58 -8.47
N ASP A 77 -1.28 -19.78 -9.02
CA ASP A 77 -0.20 -20.74 -9.18
C ASP A 77 0.48 -20.55 -10.55
N GLY A 78 1.81 -20.63 -10.58
CA GLY A 78 2.57 -20.61 -11.83
C GLY A 78 2.39 -21.92 -12.61
N VAL A 79 2.49 -21.83 -13.95
CA VAL A 79 2.38 -22.99 -14.88
C VAL A 79 3.40 -24.12 -14.60
N ALA A 80 4.48 -23.81 -13.87
CA ALA A 80 5.44 -24.77 -13.32
C ALA A 80 5.77 -24.40 -11.88
N SER A 81 6.15 -25.37 -11.03
CA SER A 81 6.50 -25.13 -9.61
C SER A 81 7.64 -24.12 -9.39
N ALA A 82 8.42 -23.82 -10.44
CA ALA A 82 9.49 -22.83 -10.46
C ALA A 82 9.17 -21.55 -11.27
N SER A 83 7.99 -21.49 -11.92
CA SER A 83 7.55 -20.29 -12.63
C SER A 83 7.15 -19.25 -11.60
N LYS A 84 7.92 -18.15 -11.52
CA LYS A 84 7.64 -17.04 -10.62
C LYS A 84 6.28 -16.45 -11.00
N MET A 85 5.33 -16.52 -10.06
CA MET A 85 4.02 -15.88 -10.17
C MET A 85 4.19 -14.40 -10.59
N SER A 86 3.35 -13.95 -11.53
CA SER A 86 3.21 -12.53 -11.85
C SER A 86 2.43 -11.85 -10.72
N GLY A 87 3.12 -11.33 -9.70
CA GLY A 87 2.47 -10.69 -8.56
C GLY A 87 3.37 -10.58 -7.32
N ASP A 88 2.75 -10.48 -6.15
CA ASP A 88 3.45 -10.47 -4.86
C ASP A 88 3.94 -11.87 -4.50
N LEU A 89 5.27 -12.08 -4.49
CA LEU A 89 5.88 -13.36 -4.14
C LEU A 89 5.46 -13.87 -2.75
N LYS A 90 5.02 -12.97 -1.86
CA LYS A 90 4.60 -13.32 -0.50
C LYS A 90 3.13 -13.67 -0.40
N PHE A 91 2.37 -13.60 -1.49
CA PHE A 91 0.97 -13.96 -1.49
C PHE A 91 0.73 -15.37 -0.92
N HIS A 92 1.52 -16.37 -1.35
CA HIS A 92 1.41 -17.75 -0.86
C HIS A 92 1.87 -17.96 0.60
N LEU A 93 2.46 -16.95 1.23
CA LEU A 93 2.86 -17.02 2.64
C LEU A 93 1.69 -16.68 3.59
N HIS A 94 0.52 -16.35 3.02
CA HIS A 94 -0.68 -16.01 3.75
C HIS A 94 -1.79 -17.03 3.45
N ASN A 95 -2.72 -17.18 4.38
CA ASN A 95 -3.88 -18.08 4.27
C ASN A 95 -5.21 -17.36 4.51
N ALA A 96 -5.17 -16.07 4.85
CA ALA A 96 -6.35 -15.24 5.10
C ALA A 96 -6.01 -13.76 4.90
N ILE A 97 -7.04 -12.94 4.66
CA ILE A 97 -6.91 -11.48 4.69
C ILE A 97 -6.60 -11.08 6.15
N ASN A 98 -5.45 -10.46 6.37
CA ASN A 98 -4.99 -10.09 7.70
C ASN A 98 -5.18 -8.58 7.96
N PRO A 99 -6.13 -8.16 8.80
CA PRO A 99 -6.38 -6.74 9.09
C PRO A 99 -5.18 -6.04 9.74
N ALA A 100 -4.28 -6.77 10.40
CA ALA A 100 -3.10 -6.18 11.03
C ALA A 100 -2.11 -5.59 10.00
N SER A 101 -2.17 -6.01 8.74
CA SER A 101 -1.31 -5.46 7.69
C SER A 101 -1.53 -3.97 7.44
N ALA A 102 -2.75 -3.45 7.66
CA ALA A 102 -3.09 -2.04 7.50
C ALA A 102 -2.21 -1.11 8.36
N GLY A 103 -1.84 -1.56 9.56
CA GLY A 103 -1.05 -0.77 10.52
C GLY A 103 0.43 -1.10 10.54
N ARG A 104 0.86 -2.20 9.92
CA ARG A 104 2.20 -2.80 10.09
C ARG A 104 3.35 -1.86 9.72
N TRP A 105 3.13 -0.96 8.77
CA TRP A 105 4.16 0.01 8.34
C TRP A 105 4.61 0.93 9.48
N LYS A 106 3.75 1.18 10.49
CA LYS A 106 4.06 2.03 11.66
C LYS A 106 5.16 1.47 12.56
N GLU A 107 5.42 0.16 12.47
CA GLU A 107 6.49 -0.50 13.23
C GLU A 107 7.88 -0.18 12.67
N PHE A 108 7.96 0.12 11.36
CA PHE A 108 9.24 0.26 10.65
C PHE A 108 9.51 1.68 10.16
N TYR A 109 8.46 2.50 10.00
CA TYR A 109 8.57 3.84 9.46
C TYR A 109 7.93 4.87 10.37
N SER A 110 8.61 6.00 10.50
CA SER A 110 8.07 7.21 11.09
C SER A 110 7.68 8.16 9.98
N GLU A 111 6.52 8.80 10.10
CA GLU A 111 6.00 9.69 9.05
C GLU A 111 6.83 10.98 8.92
N ASP A 112 7.62 11.34 9.93
CA ASP A 112 8.51 12.52 9.93
C ASP A 112 9.50 12.55 8.75
N VAL A 113 9.83 11.39 8.20
CA VAL A 113 10.70 11.25 7.02
C VAL A 113 10.02 11.64 5.70
N LEU A 114 8.68 11.66 5.66
CA LEU A 114 7.93 11.97 4.43
C LEU A 114 8.10 13.42 4.02
N GLY A 115 8.37 13.66 2.74
CA GLY A 115 8.40 14.99 2.13
C GLY A 115 7.10 15.78 2.33
N THR A 116 7.18 17.11 2.27
CA THR A 116 6.01 17.98 2.42
C THR A 116 4.95 17.68 1.36
N GLN A 117 5.36 17.52 0.10
CA GLN A 117 4.45 17.20 -1.02
C GLN A 117 3.73 15.86 -0.81
N THR A 118 4.45 14.82 -0.35
CA THR A 118 3.85 13.53 -0.01
C THR A 118 2.80 13.66 1.07
N ARG A 119 3.06 14.44 2.11
CA ARG A 119 2.12 14.63 3.22
C ARG A 119 0.86 15.38 2.80
N GLU A 120 1.01 16.40 1.96
CA GLU A 120 -0.12 17.13 1.38
C GLU A 120 -0.97 16.21 0.51
N LEU A 121 -0.34 15.43 -0.38
CA LEU A 121 -1.03 14.47 -1.23
C LEU A 121 -1.70 13.34 -0.43
N ALA A 122 -1.03 12.83 0.60
CA ALA A 122 -1.64 11.86 1.51
C ALA A 122 -2.87 12.45 2.20
N GLY A 123 -2.83 13.74 2.56
CA GLY A 123 -3.96 14.51 3.06
C GLY A 123 -5.17 14.49 2.14
N THR A 124 -4.97 14.72 0.83
CA THR A 124 -6.08 14.72 -0.15
C THR A 124 -6.67 13.32 -0.35
N LEU A 125 -5.89 12.27 -0.11
CA LEU A 125 -6.32 10.87 -0.14
C LEU A 125 -6.96 10.38 1.17
N GLY A 126 -7.14 11.27 2.16
CA GLY A 126 -7.80 10.96 3.43
C GLY A 126 -6.87 10.44 4.53
N TYR A 127 -5.56 10.45 4.32
CA TYR A 127 -4.59 10.13 5.37
C TYR A 127 -4.26 11.38 6.18
N ARG A 128 -4.00 11.20 7.49
CA ARG A 128 -3.57 12.29 8.37
C ARG A 128 -2.18 11.98 8.93
N PRO A 129 -1.11 12.38 8.22
CA PRO A 129 0.25 12.14 8.69
C PRO A 129 0.50 12.86 10.02
N ALA A 130 1.19 12.20 10.96
CA ALA A 130 1.61 12.79 12.21
C ALA A 130 2.45 14.06 11.95
N PRO A 131 2.26 15.13 12.74
CA PRO A 131 3.05 16.35 12.57
C PRO A 131 4.53 16.02 12.62
N ARG A 132 5.33 16.66 11.76
CA ARG A 132 6.80 16.52 11.85
C ARG A 132 7.20 16.88 13.27
N GLY A 133 7.89 15.97 13.96
CA GLY A 133 8.53 16.30 15.22
C GLY A 133 9.38 17.53 14.97
N ARG A 134 9.12 18.62 15.71
CA ARG A 134 10.07 19.73 15.74
C ARG A 134 11.36 19.12 16.23
N CYS A 135 12.38 19.08 15.38
CA CYS A 135 13.74 18.94 15.86
C CYS A 135 13.97 20.20 16.70
N SER A 136 13.70 20.13 18.01
CA SER A 136 14.23 21.12 18.92
C SER A 136 15.73 21.11 18.64
N ARG A 137 16.27 22.21 18.14
CA ARG A 137 17.72 22.44 18.16
C ARG A 137 18.10 22.46 19.63
N GLY A 138 18.27 21.27 20.21
CA GLY A 138 18.83 21.12 21.52
C GLY A 138 20.21 21.71 21.43
N THR A 139 20.47 22.74 22.21
CA THR A 139 21.82 23.19 22.59
C THR A 139 22.52 22.14 23.48
N GLY A 140 22.23 20.86 23.23
CA GLY A 140 22.68 19.71 23.99
C GLY A 140 23.66 18.90 23.16
N ARG A 141 24.92 18.88 23.63
CA ARG A 141 26.02 18.05 23.15
C ARG A 141 25.54 16.63 22.80
N LEU A 142 25.70 16.24 21.53
CA LEU A 142 25.43 14.89 21.02
C LEU A 142 26.18 13.84 21.87
N GLN A 143 25.45 13.16 22.77
CA GLN A 143 25.88 11.86 23.30
C GLN A 143 25.56 10.81 22.23
N ARG A 144 26.61 10.35 21.53
CA ARG A 144 26.52 9.27 20.54
C ARG A 144 26.05 7.98 21.21
N GLY A 145 25.08 7.31 20.59
CA GLY A 145 25.03 5.85 20.57
C GLY A 145 23.84 5.19 21.24
N LYS A 146 22.69 5.17 20.55
CA LYS A 146 21.76 4.03 20.54
C LYS A 146 21.08 3.94 19.16
N TYR A 147 21.80 3.38 18.19
CA TYR A 147 21.15 2.90 16.97
C TYR A 147 20.38 1.63 17.35
N ARG A 148 19.04 1.71 17.40
CA ARG A 148 18.19 0.50 17.45
C ARG A 148 18.37 -0.22 16.11
N GLN A 149 19.06 -1.37 16.14
CA GLN A 149 19.17 -2.26 14.98
C GLN A 149 17.78 -2.83 14.69
N CYS A 150 17.31 -2.69 13.44
CA CYS A 150 16.24 -3.54 12.90
C CYS A 150 16.89 -4.76 12.22
N PRO A 151 16.35 -5.97 12.37
CA PRO A 151 16.85 -7.17 11.68
C PRO A 151 16.81 -6.99 10.16
N SER A 152 17.78 -7.57 9.47
CA SER A 152 18.05 -7.44 8.02
C SER A 152 17.02 -8.10 7.08
N GLU A 153 15.81 -8.42 7.54
CA GLU A 153 14.88 -9.30 6.80
C GLU A 153 13.54 -8.67 6.38
N ILE A 154 13.37 -7.34 6.51
CA ILE A 154 12.09 -6.70 6.21
C ILE A 154 12.15 -5.93 4.88
N THR A 155 12.12 -6.67 3.77
CA THR A 155 12.03 -6.13 2.40
C THR A 155 10.61 -6.09 1.84
N SER A 156 9.54 -6.39 2.61
CA SER A 156 8.21 -6.60 2.01
C SER A 156 6.99 -6.03 2.77
N ALA A 157 7.16 -5.10 3.69
CA ALA A 157 6.05 -4.61 4.51
C ALA A 157 5.63 -3.18 4.10
N TRP A 158 5.32 -2.98 2.83
CA TRP A 158 4.54 -1.83 2.38
C TRP A 158 3.09 -2.29 2.17
N PRO A 159 2.09 -1.42 2.32
CA PRO A 159 0.77 -1.70 1.78
C PRO A 159 0.93 -1.81 0.26
N SER A 160 1.02 -3.05 -0.22
CA SER A 160 0.89 -3.35 -1.62
C SER A 160 -0.48 -2.82 -2.07
N THR A 161 -0.43 -1.92 -3.04
CA THR A 161 -1.46 -1.77 -4.08
C THR A 161 -2.71 -0.95 -3.71
N THR A 162 -2.72 0.31 -4.13
CA THR A 162 -3.94 0.86 -4.76
C THR A 162 -4.18 0.03 -6.02
N LEU A 163 -5.12 -0.92 -5.95
CA LEU A 163 -5.54 -1.73 -7.09
C LEU A 163 -6.27 -0.84 -8.09
N ILE A 164 -5.53 -0.27 -9.03
CA ILE A 164 -6.11 0.27 -10.26
C ILE A 164 -6.18 -0.91 -11.23
N ALA A 165 -7.31 -1.59 -11.27
CA ALA A 165 -7.64 -2.45 -12.40
C ALA A 165 -8.05 -1.55 -13.57
N VAL A 166 -7.10 -1.14 -14.42
CA VAL A 166 -7.41 -0.69 -15.78
C VAL A 166 -7.57 -1.94 -16.62
N TRP A 167 -8.80 -2.44 -16.74
CA TRP A 167 -9.16 -3.42 -17.76
C TRP A 167 -9.31 -2.66 -19.07
N SER A 168 -8.25 -2.60 -19.88
CA SER A 168 -8.37 -2.19 -21.28
C SER A 168 -8.78 -3.42 -22.09
N SER A 169 -10.09 -3.55 -22.31
CA SER A 169 -10.63 -4.32 -23.43
C SER A 169 -10.02 -3.78 -24.73
N ILE A 170 -9.21 -4.60 -25.40
CA ILE A 170 -8.95 -4.48 -26.82
C ILE A 170 -9.29 -5.84 -27.43
N ALA A 171 -10.22 -5.77 -28.37
CA ALA A 171 -10.62 -6.84 -29.27
C ALA A 171 -9.46 -7.32 -30.14
#